data_AF-A0A920NME3-F1
#
_entry.id   AF-A0A920NME3-F1
#
_cell.length_a   1.000
_cell.length_b   1.000
_cell.length_c   1.000
_cell.angle_alpha   90.00
_cell.angle_beta   90.00
_cell.angle_gamma   90.00
#
_symmetry.space_group_name_H-M   'P 1'
#
loop_
_entity.id
_entity.type
_entity.pdbx_description
1 polymer ?
#
loop_
_entity_poly.entity_id
_entity_poly.type
_entity_poly.pdbx_seq_one_letter_code
_entity_poly.pdbx_strand_id
1 'polypeptide(L)'
;MNTTMFCFLGPEVYNIVPFYSAADVLITEASSTIYEMMAIDKPVILAKFYKLRLSHRLFPYRLYKRRLNEEMSEGMTDFCIQLEEPKELPNALQTAFFNHDPNDEKRSQYKQEMLYKLDGKASVRIRDAILKRLSRGG
;
A
#
# COMPACT_ATOMS: atom_id res chain seq x y z
N MET A 1 9.43 15.35 27.44
CA MET A 1 9.28 13.89 27.23
C MET A 1 8.26 13.72 26.11
N ASN A 2 8.67 13.29 24.92
CA ASN A 2 7.71 13.01 23.83
C ASN A 2 7.12 11.63 24.09
N THR A 3 5.86 11.58 24.50
CA THR A 3 5.12 10.33 24.63
C THR A 3 4.81 9.83 23.22
N THR A 4 5.52 8.81 22.75
CA THR A 4 5.13 8.08 21.53
C THR A 4 3.86 7.30 21.84
N MET A 5 2.72 7.80 21.37
CA MET A 5 1.43 7.17 21.54
C MET A 5 1.23 6.13 20.44
N PHE A 6 1.16 4.86 20.82
CA PHE A 6 0.76 3.77 19.92
C PHE A 6 -0.74 3.54 20.11
N CYS A 7 -1.49 3.59 19.01
CA CYS A 7 -2.92 3.31 18.99
C CYS A 7 -3.18 2.06 18.15
N PHE A 8 -3.83 1.07 18.73
CA PHE A 8 -4.35 -0.09 18.01
C PHE A 8 -5.82 0.13 17.69
N LEU A 9 -6.22 -0.08 16.43
CA LEU A 9 -7.60 0.07 15.98
C LEU A 9 -8.31 -1.28 16.09
N GLY A 10 -9.49 -1.30 16.71
CA GLY A 10 -10.32 -2.49 16.79
C GLY A 10 -11.08 -2.78 15.49
N PRO A 11 -11.71 -3.95 15.38
CA PRO A 11 -12.43 -4.39 14.17
C PRO A 11 -13.65 -3.51 13.82
N GLU A 12 -14.16 -2.73 14.77
CA GLU A 12 -15.20 -1.73 14.56
C GLU A 12 -14.76 -0.60 13.60
N VAL A 13 -13.46 -0.38 13.47
CA VAL A 13 -12.89 0.62 12.56
C VAL A 13 -12.70 -0.02 11.18
N TYR A 14 -13.76 0.02 10.36
CA TYR A 14 -13.75 -0.59 9.02
C TYR A 14 -13.27 0.35 7.91
N ASN A 15 -13.37 1.67 8.11
CA ASN A 15 -12.96 2.65 7.11
C ASN A 15 -11.53 3.14 7.39
N ILE A 16 -10.58 2.65 6.60
CA ILE A 16 -9.16 3.00 6.73
C ILE A 16 -8.79 4.35 6.07
N VAL A 17 -9.64 4.88 5.18
CA VAL A 17 -9.35 6.08 4.38
C VAL A 17 -8.98 7.32 5.21
N PRO A 18 -9.66 7.64 6.33
CA PRO A 18 -9.27 8.77 7.18
C PRO A 18 -7.84 8.66 7.71
N PHE A 19 -7.36 7.44 7.96
CA PHE A 19 -6.02 7.20 8.49
C PHE A 19 -4.94 7.42 7.44
N TYR A 20 -5.19 7.11 6.16
CA TYR A 20 -4.27 7.49 5.09
C TYR A 20 -4.11 9.01 4.98
N SER A 21 -5.22 9.75 5.13
CA SER A 21 -5.18 11.20 5.12
C SER A 21 -4.38 11.76 6.30
N ALA A 22 -4.51 11.15 7.49
CA ALA A 22 -3.83 11.60 8.71
C ALA A 22 -2.37 11.15 8.82
N ALA A 23 -1.99 10.02 8.22
CA ALA A 23 -0.64 9.46 8.32
C ALA A 23 0.33 10.18 7.37
N ASP A 24 1.56 10.43 7.82
CA ASP A 24 2.62 10.96 6.96
C ASP A 24 3.35 9.87 6.17
N VAL A 25 3.45 8.66 6.76
CA VAL A 25 4.18 7.51 6.21
C VAL A 25 3.39 6.24 6.50
N LEU A 26 3.34 5.31 5.54
CA LEU A 26 2.83 3.95 5.74
C LEU A 26 3.98 2.97 5.87
N ILE A 27 3.97 2.12 6.91
CA ILE A 27 4.84 0.95 6.98
C ILE A 27 3.97 -0.29 6.75
N THR A 28 4.32 -1.09 5.74
CA THR A 28 3.54 -2.27 5.38
C THR A 28 4.42 -3.33 4.73
N GLU A 29 3.96 -4.57 4.71
CA GLU A 29 4.46 -5.58 3.77
C GLU A 29 3.72 -5.43 2.41
N ALA A 30 3.90 -6.39 1.49
CA ALA A 30 3.21 -6.44 0.18
C ALA A 30 1.68 -6.51 0.33
N SER A 31 1.06 -5.35 0.46
CA SER A 31 -0.36 -5.11 0.65
C SER A 31 -0.86 -4.15 -0.43
N SER A 32 -2.11 -4.29 -0.87
CA SER A 32 -2.66 -3.38 -1.87
C SER A 32 -2.66 -1.92 -1.40
N THR A 33 -2.72 -1.69 -0.07
CA THR A 33 -2.70 -0.39 0.61
C THR A 33 -1.58 0.56 0.18
N ILE A 34 -0.53 0.02 -0.44
CA ILE A 34 0.56 0.78 -1.04
C ILE A 34 0.04 1.70 -2.15
N TYR A 35 -0.91 1.23 -2.97
CA TYR A 35 -1.46 2.01 -4.08
C TYR A 35 -2.31 3.19 -3.61
N GLU A 36 -3.02 3.05 -2.49
CA GLU A 36 -3.80 4.12 -1.86
C GLU A 36 -2.89 5.23 -1.33
N MET A 37 -1.75 4.89 -0.74
CA MET A 37 -0.75 5.88 -0.32
C MET A 37 -0.07 6.56 -1.51
N MET A 38 0.23 5.81 -2.57
CA MET A 38 0.71 6.38 -3.84
C MET A 38 -0.31 7.36 -4.46
N ALA A 39 -1.61 7.03 -4.40
CA ALA A 39 -2.67 7.91 -4.91
C ALA A 39 -2.66 9.29 -4.24
N ILE A 40 -2.35 9.36 -2.94
CA ILE A 40 -2.25 10.60 -2.17
C ILE A 40 -0.82 11.13 -2.05
N ASP A 41 0.11 10.56 -2.82
CA ASP A 41 1.51 10.99 -2.92
C ASP A 41 2.29 10.97 -1.61
N LYS A 42 2.08 9.92 -0.82
CA LYS A 42 2.77 9.76 0.48
C LYS A 42 3.77 8.59 0.44
N PRO A 43 4.90 8.72 1.15
CA PRO A 43 5.93 7.68 1.19
C PRO A 43 5.41 6.41 1.86
N VAL A 44 5.94 5.29 1.36
CA VAL A 44 5.66 3.95 1.89
C VAL A 44 6.98 3.25 2.18
N ILE A 45 7.09 2.70 3.39
CA ILE A 45 8.19 1.83 3.81
C ILE A 45 7.71 0.38 3.65
N LEU A 46 8.33 -0.34 2.72
CA LEU A 46 8.02 -1.72 2.42
C LEU A 46 8.92 -2.65 3.25
N ALA A 47 8.35 -3.32 4.24
CA ALA A 47 9.02 -4.33 5.04
C ALA A 47 9.16 -5.64 4.24
N LYS A 48 10.40 -6.14 4.10
CA LYS A 48 10.72 -7.32 3.28
C LYS A 48 11.26 -8.51 4.07
N PHE A 49 11.37 -8.38 5.40
CA PHE A 49 11.81 -9.44 6.29
C PHE A 49 10.71 -10.46 6.59
N TYR A 50 10.32 -11.26 5.59
CA TYR A 50 9.40 -12.37 5.80
C TYR A 50 10.04 -13.49 6.63
N LYS A 51 9.52 -13.75 7.83
CA LYS A 51 9.79 -15.01 8.54
C LYS A 51 8.73 -16.03 8.13
N LEU A 52 9.11 -16.98 7.27
CA LEU A 52 8.28 -18.15 6.97
C LEU A 52 7.96 -18.88 8.30
N ARG A 53 6.67 -19.13 8.54
CA ARG A 53 6.26 -20.00 9.66
C ARG A 53 6.94 -21.36 9.51
N LEU A 54 7.36 -21.99 10.61
CA LEU A 54 8.06 -23.29 10.56
C LEU A 54 7.30 -24.34 9.73
N SER A 55 5.97 -24.35 9.81
CA SER A 55 5.09 -25.21 9.01
C SER A 55 5.22 -24.99 7.50
N HIS A 56 5.52 -23.77 7.07
CA HIS A 56 5.76 -23.42 5.67
C HIS A 56 7.11 -23.96 5.19
N ARG A 57 8.12 -24.00 6.08
CA ARG A 57 9.43 -24.61 5.81
C ARG A 57 9.35 -26.13 5.71
N LEU A 58 8.44 -26.76 6.45
CA LEU A 58 8.26 -28.22 6.48
C LEU A 58 7.35 -28.75 5.35
N PHE A 59 6.43 -27.93 4.82
CA PHE A 59 5.50 -28.34 3.76
C PHE A 59 5.40 -27.32 2.61
N PRO A 60 6.50 -27.07 1.88
CA PRO A 60 6.56 -26.03 0.84
C PRO A 60 5.52 -26.23 -0.28
N TYR A 61 5.15 -27.47 -0.60
CA TYR A 61 4.14 -27.79 -1.62
C TYR A 61 2.73 -27.23 -1.31
N ARG A 62 2.41 -27.00 -0.02
CA ARG A 62 1.11 -26.43 0.41
C ARG A 62 1.04 -24.91 0.21
N LEU A 63 2.19 -24.23 0.14
CA LEU A 63 2.25 -22.80 -0.21
C LEU A 63 2.21 -22.58 -1.71
N TYR A 64 3.00 -23.35 -2.46
CA TYR A 64 3.09 -23.21 -3.92
C TYR A 64 1.74 -23.42 -4.61
N LYS A 65 0.88 -24.31 -4.09
CA LYS A 65 -0.47 -24.51 -4.62
C LYS A 65 -1.48 -23.40 -4.30
N ARG A 66 -1.16 -22.44 -3.43
CA ARG A 66 -2.17 -21.53 -2.83
C ARG A 66 -1.81 -20.04 -2.85
N ARG A 67 -0.55 -19.64 -3.05
CA ARG A 67 -0.12 -18.25 -2.80
C ARG A 67 0.86 -17.62 -3.79
N LEU A 68 1.46 -18.38 -4.70
CA LEU A 68 2.44 -17.85 -5.65
C LEU A 68 1.79 -17.73 -7.03
N ASN A 69 0.89 -16.77 -7.18
CA ASN A 69 0.89 -16.05 -8.45
C ASN A 69 2.08 -15.09 -8.34
N GLU A 70 3.16 -15.45 -9.03
CA GLU A 70 4.44 -14.73 -9.14
C GLU A 70 4.28 -13.26 -9.63
N GLU A 71 3.06 -12.84 -10.00
CA GLU A 71 2.75 -11.48 -10.43
C GLU A 71 2.62 -10.47 -9.27
N MET A 72 2.39 -10.91 -8.02
CA MET A 72 2.20 -9.99 -6.89
C MET A 72 3.51 -9.61 -6.17
N SER A 73 4.59 -10.38 -6.34
CA SER A 73 5.86 -10.17 -5.62
C SER A 73 6.86 -9.27 -6.35
N GLU A 74 6.69 -9.06 -7.64
CA GLU A 74 7.59 -8.23 -8.47
C GLU A 74 6.88 -7.06 -9.15
N GLY A 75 5.63 -6.78 -8.76
CA GLY A 75 4.89 -5.62 -9.23
C GLY A 75 5.48 -4.34 -8.66
N MET A 76 6.44 -3.74 -9.38
CA MET A 76 6.72 -2.30 -9.40
C MET A 76 6.65 -1.60 -8.02
N THR A 77 7.35 -2.14 -7.01
CA THR A 77 7.42 -1.56 -5.65
C THR A 77 8.69 -0.73 -5.42
N ASP A 78 9.46 -0.46 -6.47
CA ASP A 78 10.70 0.31 -6.39
C ASP A 78 10.47 1.81 -6.15
N PHE A 79 9.20 2.24 -6.10
CA PHE A 79 8.79 3.54 -5.57
C PHE A 79 8.64 3.58 -4.04
N CYS A 80 8.76 2.43 -3.36
CA CYS A 80 8.73 2.34 -1.90
C CYS A 80 10.15 2.35 -1.32
N ILE A 81 10.31 2.92 -0.13
CA ILE A 81 11.52 2.80 0.68
C ILE A 81 11.62 1.35 1.17
N GLN A 82 12.68 0.65 0.79
CA GLN A 82 12.85 -0.77 1.11
C GLN A 82 13.39 -0.92 2.54
N LEU A 83 12.76 -1.78 3.33
CA LEU A 83 13.17 -2.11 4.69
C LEU A 83 13.48 -3.60 4.78
N GLU A 84 14.76 -3.95 4.64
CA GLU A 84 15.23 -5.34 4.59
C GLU A 84 15.43 -5.91 6.00
N GLU A 85 15.86 -5.08 6.96
CA GLU A 85 16.00 -5.49 8.35
C GLU A 85 15.28 -4.54 9.33
N PRO A 86 14.65 -5.05 10.42
CA PRO A 86 13.97 -4.20 11.41
C PRO A 86 14.85 -3.11 12.03
N LYS A 87 16.17 -3.36 12.14
CA LYS A 87 17.14 -2.41 12.70
C LYS A 87 17.33 -1.16 11.84
N GLU A 88 16.94 -1.20 10.57
CA GLU A 88 17.07 -0.11 9.60
C GLU A 88 15.87 0.85 9.65
N LEU A 89 14.82 0.51 10.40
CA LEU A 89 13.60 1.31 10.49
C LEU A 89 13.86 2.77 10.87
N PRO A 90 14.75 3.10 11.83
CA PRO A 90 15.07 4.50 12.13
C PRO A 90 15.61 5.27 10.91
N ASN A 91 16.44 4.64 10.08
CA ASN A 91 16.98 5.26 8.87
C ASN A 91 15.91 5.40 7.79
N ALA A 92 15.07 4.38 7.59
CA ALA A 92 13.96 4.43 6.65
C ALA A 92 12.95 5.54 7.01
N LEU A 93 12.68 5.74 8.30
CA LEU A 93 11.84 6.84 8.79
C LEU A 93 12.51 8.20 8.55
N GLN A 94 13.81 8.33 8.80
CA GLN A 94 14.52 9.58 8.50
C GLN A 94 14.46 9.94 7.01
N THR A 95 14.57 8.94 6.12
CA THR A 95 14.37 9.13 4.68
C THR A 95 12.94 9.56 4.37
N ALA A 96 11.94 8.91 4.94
CA ALA A 96 10.54 9.25 4.67
C ALA A 96 10.15 10.66 5.16
N PHE A 97 10.71 11.13 6.29
CA PHE A 97 10.32 12.38 6.92
C PHE A 97 11.19 13.60 6.58
N PHE A 98 12.51 13.42 6.39
CA PHE A 98 13.46 14.54 6.41
C PHE A 98 14.39 14.59 5.19
N ASN A 99 14.88 13.44 4.75
CA ASN A 99 15.79 13.37 3.61
C ASN A 99 14.96 13.02 2.38
N HIS A 100 14.41 14.04 1.70
CA HIS A 100 13.65 13.95 0.44
C HIS A 100 13.61 12.54 -0.16
N ASP A 101 12.44 11.89 -0.07
CA ASP A 101 12.27 10.49 -0.44
C ASP A 101 12.85 10.25 -1.85
N PRO A 102 13.92 9.44 -1.98
CA PRO A 102 14.62 9.24 -3.26
C PRO A 102 13.72 8.58 -4.32
N ASN A 103 12.56 8.07 -3.92
CA ASN A 103 11.60 7.42 -4.77
C ASN A 103 10.39 8.30 -5.15
N ASP A 104 10.40 9.58 -4.79
CA ASP A 104 9.31 10.52 -5.09
C ASP A 104 8.97 10.60 -6.58
N GLU A 105 10.00 10.72 -7.43
CA GLU A 105 9.83 10.76 -8.89
C GLU A 105 9.20 9.47 -9.43
N LYS A 106 9.67 8.31 -8.94
CA LYS A 106 9.10 7.01 -9.32
C LYS A 106 7.66 6.89 -8.87
N ARG A 107 7.36 7.28 -7.63
CA ARG A 107 5.99 7.26 -7.10
C ARG A 107 5.07 8.12 -7.96
N SER A 108 5.51 9.31 -8.34
CA SER A 108 4.80 10.19 -9.27
C SER A 108 4.59 9.54 -10.63
N GLN A 109 5.60 8.87 -11.19
CA GLN A 109 5.49 8.13 -12.44
C GLN A 109 4.43 7.02 -12.35
N TYR A 110 4.54 6.12 -11.36
CA TYR A 110 3.59 5.02 -11.18
C TYR A 110 2.18 5.50 -10.90
N LYS A 111 2.03 6.58 -10.15
CA LYS A 111 0.73 7.22 -9.91
C LYS A 111 0.05 7.58 -11.23
N GLN A 112 0.78 8.11 -12.22
CA GLN A 112 0.21 8.44 -13.53
C GLN A 112 -0.05 7.20 -14.40
N GLU A 113 0.85 6.22 -14.38
CA GLU A 113 0.73 5.00 -15.19
C GLU A 113 -0.41 4.10 -14.72
N MET A 114 -0.61 4.00 -13.40
CA MET A 114 -1.53 3.01 -12.81
C MET A 114 -2.90 3.58 -12.46
N LEU A 115 -2.98 4.86 -12.06
CA LEU A 115 -4.20 5.40 -11.47
C LEU A 115 -4.95 6.30 -12.45
N TYR A 116 -6.14 5.85 -12.85
CA TYR A 116 -7.02 6.62 -13.71
C TYR A 116 -7.75 7.72 -12.93
N LYS A 117 -7.47 8.99 -13.26
CA LYS A 117 -8.19 10.18 -12.80
C LYS A 117 -8.49 10.20 -11.30
N LEU A 118 -7.52 10.72 -10.54
CA LEU A 118 -7.63 10.98 -9.10
C LEU A 118 -8.44 12.25 -8.78
N ASP A 119 -9.61 12.38 -9.40
CA ASP A 119 -10.50 13.55 -9.28
C ASP A 119 -11.57 13.40 -8.18
N GLY A 120 -11.53 12.31 -7.42
CA GLY A 120 -12.52 11.98 -6.39
C GLY A 120 -13.91 11.59 -6.92
N LYS A 121 -14.08 11.42 -8.24
CA LYS A 121 -15.40 11.17 -8.87
C LYS A 121 -15.62 9.72 -9.30
N ALA A 122 -14.86 8.77 -8.76
CA ALA A 122 -14.97 7.36 -9.12
C ALA A 122 -16.40 6.81 -8.94
N SER A 123 -16.99 7.04 -7.78
CA SER A 123 -18.36 6.60 -7.48
C SER A 123 -19.41 7.25 -8.38
N VAL A 124 -19.23 8.53 -8.72
CA VAL A 124 -20.10 9.27 -9.66
C VAL A 124 -20.04 8.64 -11.05
N ARG A 125 -18.83 8.37 -11.56
CA ARG A 125 -18.63 7.73 -12.87
C ARG A 125 -19.26 6.35 -12.94
N ILE A 126 -19.14 5.54 -11.88
CA ILE A 126 -19.76 4.21 -11.81
C ILE A 126 -21.29 4.33 -11.80
N ARG A 127 -21.84 5.21 -10.95
CA ARG A 127 -23.30 5.49 -10.88
C ARG A 127 -23.84 5.84 -12.27
N ASP A 128 -23.22 6.80 -12.94
CA ASP A 128 -23.68 7.28 -14.25
C ASP A 128 -23.58 6.19 -15.33
N ALA A 129 -22.52 5.37 -15.29
CA ALA A 129 -22.36 4.23 -16.20
C ALA A 129 -23.45 3.16 -15.99
N ILE A 130 -23.83 2.89 -14.74
CA ILE A 130 -24.92 1.95 -14.41
C ILE A 130 -26.25 2.51 -14.92
N LEU A 131 -26.59 3.76 -14.59
CA LEU A 131 -27.85 4.40 -15.00
C LEU A 131 -27.99 4.44 -16.52
N LYS A 132 -26.91 4.76 -17.25
CA LYS A 132 -26.89 4.76 -18.71
C LYS A 132 -27.09 3.38 -19.32
N ARG A 133 -26.67 2.30 -18.65
CA ARG A 133 -26.91 0.92 -19.10
C ARG A 133 -28.37 0.52 -18.90
N LEU A 134 -28.95 0.86 -17.74
CA LEU A 134 -30.36 0.58 -17.44
C LEU A 134 -31.30 1.31 -18.39
N SER A 135 -31.02 2.57 -18.74
CA SER A 135 -31.86 3.35 -19.66
C SER A 135 -31.82 2.88 -21.13
N ARG A 136 -30.93 1.94 -21.48
CA ARG A 136 -30.80 1.38 -22.85
C ARG A 136 -31.42 -0.01 -22.99
N GLY A 137 -31.82 -0.63 -21.87
CA GLY A 137 -32.41 -1.98 -21.81
C GLY A 137 -33.91 -1.98 -21.51
N GLY A 138 -34.61 -0.87 -21.77
CA GLY A 138 -36.06 -0.73 -21.71
C GLY A 138 -36.63 -0.31 -23.06
#